data_AF-A0A1R0MAD3-F1
#
_entry.id   AF-A0A1R0MAD3-F1
#
_cell.length_a   1.000
_cell.length_b   1.000
_cell.length_c   1.000
_cell.angle_alpha   90.00
_cell.angle_beta   90.00
_cell.angle_gamma   90.00
#
_symmetry.space_group_name_H-M   'P 1'
#
loop_
_entity.id
_entity.type
_entity.pdbx_description
1 polymer ?
#
loop_
_entity_poly.entity_id
_entity_poly.type
_entity_poly.pdbx_seq_one_letter_code
_entity_poly.pdbx_strand_id
1 'polypeptide(L)'
;MPRAKSVCYVSGCTRITVRSGRCEEHAPPARKGWDRKSARNNSRPGNWTSRRARVLARDRFTCQKCGTRENLQVDHIVPVSRGGSWDLDNLWVLCGKCHALKTYYDDRRSW
;
A
#
# COMPACT_ATOMS: atom_id res chain seq x y z
N MET A 1 35.75 -11.98 -13.43
CA MET A 1 35.40 -12.48 -14.78
C MET A 1 33.89 -12.69 -14.86
N PRO A 2 33.22 -12.43 -15.99
CA PRO A 2 31.81 -12.80 -16.15
C PRO A 2 31.66 -14.33 -16.04
N ARG A 3 30.64 -14.80 -15.31
CA ARG A 3 30.31 -16.24 -15.26
C ARG A 3 29.93 -16.72 -16.65
N ALA A 4 30.43 -17.89 -17.06
CA ALA A 4 29.98 -18.55 -18.28
C ALA A 4 28.46 -18.79 -18.20
N LYS A 5 27.76 -18.50 -19.29
CA LYS A 5 26.31 -18.73 -19.37
C LYS A 5 26.06 -20.25 -19.38
N SER A 6 25.11 -20.73 -18.58
CA SER A 6 24.75 -22.16 -18.49
C SER A 6 23.74 -22.55 -19.56
N VAL A 7 23.54 -23.86 -19.77
CA VAL A 7 22.46 -24.41 -20.61
C VAL A 7 21.12 -24.32 -19.88
N CYS A 8 20.04 -24.12 -20.64
CA CYS A 8 18.68 -24.11 -20.15
C CYS A 8 18.34 -25.43 -19.44
N TYR A 9 17.77 -25.36 -18.23
CA TYR A 9 17.42 -26.57 -17.48
C TYR A 9 16.14 -27.28 -17.95
N VAL A 10 15.43 -26.74 -18.93
CA VAL A 10 14.26 -27.41 -19.52
C VAL A 10 14.72 -28.67 -20.26
N SER A 11 14.10 -29.81 -19.93
CA SER A 11 14.45 -31.11 -20.53
C SER A 11 14.47 -31.04 -22.05
N GLY A 12 15.55 -31.50 -22.67
CA GLY A 12 15.75 -31.47 -24.13
C GLY A 12 16.13 -30.11 -24.73
N CYS A 13 16.23 -29.04 -23.94
CA CYS A 13 16.63 -27.72 -24.44
C CYS A 13 18.13 -27.50 -24.29
N THR A 14 18.85 -27.37 -25.41
CA THR A 14 20.31 -27.13 -25.42
C THR A 14 20.69 -25.64 -25.51
N ARG A 15 19.71 -24.74 -25.48
CA ARG A 15 19.94 -23.29 -25.62
C ARG A 15 20.59 -22.69 -24.39
N ILE A 16 21.33 -21.61 -24.61
CA ILE A 16 22.04 -20.86 -23.56
C ILE A 16 21.04 -20.05 -22.72
N THR A 17 21.29 -19.98 -21.41
CA THR A 17 20.49 -19.21 -20.46
C THR A 17 20.69 -17.71 -20.56
N VAL A 18 19.65 -16.95 -20.23
CA VAL A 18 19.72 -15.48 -20.17
C VAL A 18 19.96 -14.96 -18.76
N ARG A 19 18.96 -15.07 -17.87
CA ARG A 19 18.99 -14.48 -16.51
C ARG A 19 18.44 -15.38 -15.41
N SER A 20 17.60 -16.37 -15.75
CA SER A 20 16.83 -17.15 -14.77
C SER A 20 17.04 -18.67 -14.91
N GLY A 21 18.21 -19.11 -15.39
CA GLY A 21 18.48 -20.53 -15.65
C GLY A 21 17.72 -21.12 -16.84
N ARG A 22 16.93 -20.31 -17.55
CA ARG A 22 16.20 -20.69 -18.77
C ARG A 22 16.67 -19.86 -19.97
N CYS A 23 16.52 -20.39 -21.18
CA CYS A 23 16.72 -19.64 -22.43
C CYS A 23 15.59 -18.63 -22.67
N GLU A 24 15.70 -17.82 -23.72
CA GLU A 24 14.70 -16.80 -24.07
C GLU A 24 13.30 -17.37 -24.30
N GLU A 25 13.18 -18.54 -24.94
CA GLU A 25 11.89 -19.18 -25.20
C GLU A 25 11.24 -19.78 -23.95
N HIS A 26 12.06 -20.23 -23.00
CA HIS A 26 11.57 -20.85 -21.77
C HIS A 26 11.52 -19.88 -20.59
N ALA A 27 12.00 -18.65 -20.76
CA ALA A 27 11.92 -17.63 -19.74
C ALA A 27 10.45 -17.39 -19.38
N PRO A 28 10.10 -17.33 -18.08
CA PRO A 28 8.76 -16.91 -17.71
C PRO A 28 8.49 -15.52 -18.28
N PRO A 29 7.23 -15.20 -18.61
CA PRO A 29 6.89 -13.86 -19.08
C PRO A 29 7.39 -12.81 -18.09
N ALA A 30 7.76 -11.64 -18.60
CA ALA A 30 8.19 -10.53 -17.76
C ALA A 30 7.18 -10.34 -16.62
N ARG A 31 7.67 -10.34 -15.37
CA ARG A 31 6.79 -10.11 -14.21
C ARG A 31 6.06 -8.79 -14.44
N LYS A 32 4.74 -8.87 -14.61
CA LYS A 32 3.91 -7.66 -14.72
C LYS A 32 4.14 -6.87 -13.44
N GLY A 33 4.55 -5.60 -13.57
CA GLY A 33 4.71 -4.72 -12.42
C GLY A 33 3.41 -4.66 -11.61
N TRP A 34 3.51 -4.41 -10.31
CA TRP A 34 2.34 -4.11 -9.49
C TRP A 34 1.71 -2.78 -9.98
N ASP A 35 0.78 -2.85 -10.93
CA ASP A 35 0.13 -1.66 -11.50
C ASP A 35 -1.05 -1.15 -10.64
N ARG A 36 -1.52 -1.99 -9.71
CA ARG A 36 -2.75 -1.73 -8.97
C ARG A 36 -2.49 -0.80 -7.80
N LYS A 37 -2.62 0.50 -8.04
CA LYS A 37 -2.75 1.51 -6.99
C LYS A 37 -4.02 1.24 -6.18
N SER A 38 -3.95 1.40 -4.85
CA SER A 38 -5.14 1.25 -3.99
C SER A 38 -6.21 2.30 -4.32
N ALA A 39 -7.48 1.98 -4.07
CA ALA A 39 -8.60 2.91 -4.27
C ALA A 39 -8.34 4.27 -3.60
N ARG A 40 -7.81 4.25 -2.38
CA ARG A 40 -7.37 5.45 -1.64
C ARG A 40 -6.33 6.27 -2.40
N ASN A 41 -5.31 5.63 -2.99
CA ASN A 41 -4.27 6.36 -3.71
C ASN A 41 -4.80 6.93 -5.03
N ASN A 42 -5.75 6.25 -5.68
CA ASN A 42 -6.38 6.73 -6.92
C ASN A 42 -7.32 7.92 -6.69
N SER A 43 -8.05 7.93 -5.57
CA SER A 43 -9.04 8.97 -5.26
C SER A 43 -8.48 10.14 -4.43
N ARG A 44 -7.18 10.19 -4.15
CA ARG A 44 -6.61 11.18 -3.23
C ARG A 44 -6.70 12.58 -3.87
N PRO A 45 -7.30 13.58 -3.20
CA PRO A 45 -7.39 14.92 -3.73
C PRO A 45 -6.02 15.61 -3.72
N GLY A 46 -5.78 16.51 -4.68
CA GLY A 46 -4.52 17.26 -4.78
C GLY A 46 -4.20 18.11 -3.55
N ASN A 47 -5.22 18.55 -2.81
CA ASN A 47 -5.06 19.34 -1.57
C ASN A 47 -4.91 18.50 -0.29
N TRP A 48 -4.53 17.22 -0.40
CA TRP A 48 -4.37 16.31 0.74
C TRP A 48 -3.48 16.88 1.86
N THR A 49 -2.34 17.49 1.52
CA THR A 49 -1.41 18.05 2.51
C THR A 49 -2.09 19.07 3.42
N SER A 50 -2.89 19.98 2.84
CA SER A 50 -3.64 21.00 3.58
C SER A 50 -4.75 20.38 4.43
N ARG A 51 -5.52 19.41 3.88
CA ARG A 51 -6.56 18.70 4.64
C ARG A 51 -5.95 17.96 5.84
N ARG A 52 -4.84 17.25 5.64
CA ARG A 52 -4.11 16.53 6.70
C ARG A 52 -3.66 17.48 7.81
N ALA A 53 -3.09 18.63 7.47
CA ALA A 53 -2.67 19.62 8.46
C ALA A 53 -3.86 20.17 9.27
N ARG A 54 -4.99 20.46 8.61
CA ARG A 54 -6.22 20.92 9.29
C ARG A 54 -6.76 19.90 10.28
N VAL A 55 -6.81 18.62 9.90
CA VAL A 55 -7.29 17.54 10.77
C VAL A 55 -6.36 17.37 11.99
N LEU A 56 -5.04 17.38 11.78
CA LEU A 56 -4.07 17.31 12.88
C LEU A 56 -4.21 18.48 13.86
N ALA A 57 -4.38 19.70 13.35
CA ALA A 57 -4.57 20.88 14.17
C ALA A 57 -5.91 20.84 14.94
N ARG A 58 -7.01 20.49 14.27
CA ARG A 58 -8.34 20.31 14.88
C ARG A 58 -8.29 19.32 16.04
N ASP A 59 -7.63 18.19 15.83
CA ASP A 59 -7.52 17.09 16.79
C ASP A 59 -6.38 17.30 17.80
N ARG A 60 -5.82 18.53 17.86
CA ARG A 60 -4.75 18.95 18.78
C ARG A 60 -3.55 18.00 18.80
N PHE A 61 -3.17 17.48 17.64
CA PHE A 61 -2.10 16.49 17.49
C PHE A 61 -2.21 15.35 18.51
N THR A 62 -3.43 14.82 18.65
CA THR A 62 -3.74 13.80 19.64
C THR A 62 -4.60 12.71 19.00
N CYS A 63 -4.28 11.45 19.28
CA CYS A 63 -5.08 10.31 18.88
C CYS A 63 -6.48 10.42 19.50
N GLN A 64 -7.51 10.49 18.64
CA GLN A 64 -8.89 10.65 19.07
C GLN A 64 -9.47 9.42 19.77
N LYS A 65 -8.78 8.26 19.70
CA LYS A 65 -9.21 7.02 20.35
C LYS A 65 -8.57 6.80 21.73
N CYS A 66 -7.28 7.08 21.88
CA CYS A 66 -6.54 6.76 23.13
C CYS A 66 -5.78 7.92 23.75
N GLY A 67 -5.78 9.11 23.14
CA GLY A 67 -5.17 10.31 23.73
C GLY A 67 -3.64 10.43 23.59
N THR A 68 -2.94 9.45 23.02
CA THR A 68 -1.48 9.60 22.77
C THR A 68 -1.19 10.66 21.70
N ARG A 69 -0.02 11.29 21.79
CA ARG A 69 0.49 12.24 20.80
C ARG A 69 1.57 11.65 19.89
N GLU A 70 1.87 10.37 20.07
CA GLU A 70 2.93 9.68 19.34
C GLU A 70 2.41 8.94 18.10
N ASN A 71 3.24 8.88 17.05
CA ASN A 71 3.01 8.10 15.83
C ASN A 71 1.60 8.32 15.22
N LEU A 72 1.26 9.60 14.98
CA LEU A 72 -0.06 10.02 14.54
C LEU A 72 -0.23 9.92 13.02
N GLN A 73 -1.39 9.44 12.63
CA GLN A 73 -1.82 9.25 11.26
C GLN A 73 -3.23 9.82 11.10
N VAL A 74 -3.50 10.43 9.95
CA VAL A 74 -4.86 10.84 9.58
C VAL A 74 -5.47 9.69 8.81
N ASP A 75 -6.56 9.15 9.35
CA ASP A 75 -7.31 8.05 8.77
C ASP A 75 -8.71 8.51 8.35
N HIS A 76 -9.40 7.70 7.56
CA HIS A 76 -10.81 7.89 7.24
C HIS A 76 -11.68 7.19 8.28
N ILE A 77 -12.74 7.81 8.78
CA ILE A 77 -13.72 7.16 9.66
C ILE A 77 -14.40 6.03 8.89
N VAL A 78 -15.00 6.36 7.74
CA VAL A 78 -15.46 5.39 6.73
C VAL A 78 -14.35 5.17 5.71
N PRO A 79 -13.84 3.94 5.51
CA PRO A 79 -12.79 3.66 4.53
C PRO A 79 -13.16 4.04 3.09
N VAL A 80 -12.18 4.48 2.29
CA VAL A 80 -12.38 4.79 0.86
C VAL A 80 -12.86 3.59 0.06
N SER A 81 -12.43 2.36 0.43
CA SER A 81 -12.91 1.12 -0.20
C SER A 81 -14.42 0.89 0.00
N ARG A 82 -15.05 1.64 0.89
CA ARG A 82 -16.50 1.62 1.19
C ARG A 82 -17.21 2.91 0.78
N GLY A 83 -16.58 3.74 -0.03
CA GLY A 83 -17.16 5.01 -0.46
C GLY A 83 -16.99 6.16 0.55
N GLY A 84 -16.10 6.02 1.53
CA GLY A 84 -15.77 7.13 2.44
C GLY A 84 -15.19 8.33 1.70
N SER A 85 -15.65 9.53 2.04
CA SER A 85 -15.21 10.78 1.43
C SER A 85 -13.87 11.27 2.00
N TRP A 86 -13.25 12.23 1.31
CA TRP A 86 -12.02 12.88 1.77
C TRP A 86 -12.28 14.13 2.60
N ASP A 87 -13.53 14.38 2.98
CA ASP A 87 -13.93 15.59 3.70
C ASP A 87 -13.45 15.56 5.14
N LEU A 88 -13.26 16.75 5.71
CA LEU A 88 -12.67 16.89 7.04
C LEU A 88 -13.48 16.13 8.10
N ASP A 89 -14.78 15.99 7.89
CA ASP A 89 -15.71 15.30 8.80
C ASP A 89 -15.53 13.78 8.76
N ASN A 90 -15.07 13.22 7.64
CA ASN A 90 -14.73 11.80 7.52
C ASN A 90 -13.26 11.52 7.84
N LEU A 91 -12.49 12.51 8.28
CA LEU A 91 -11.07 12.35 8.63
C LEU A 91 -10.86 12.59 10.12
N TRP A 92 -9.96 11.80 10.71
CA TRP A 92 -9.61 11.89 12.13
C TRP A 92 -8.19 11.41 12.40
N VAL A 93 -7.62 11.81 13.53
CA VAL A 93 -6.28 11.43 13.95
C VAL A 93 -6.30 10.17 14.81
N LEU A 94 -5.54 9.15 14.39
CA LEU A 94 -5.27 7.93 15.16
C LEU A 94 -3.76 7.72 15.32
N CYS A 95 -3.35 7.12 16.44
CA CYS A 95 -2.00 6.60 16.55
C CYS A 95 -1.85 5.28 15.78
N GLY A 96 -0.61 4.86 15.49
CA GLY A 96 -0.35 3.62 14.75
C GLY A 96 -1.03 2.37 15.34
N LYS A 97 -1.10 2.24 16.67
CA LYS A 97 -1.78 1.12 17.34
C LYS A 97 -3.30 1.13 17.09
N CYS A 98 -3.95 2.28 17.30
CA CYS A 98 -5.38 2.43 17.09
C CYS A 98 -5.77 2.29 15.61
N HIS A 99 -4.93 2.81 14.70
CA HIS A 99 -5.12 2.66 13.26
C HIS A 99 -5.02 1.20 12.80
N ALA A 100 -4.08 0.43 13.33
CA ALA A 100 -3.96 -1.00 13.03
C ALA A 100 -5.18 -1.79 13.51
N LEU A 101 -5.64 -1.52 14.74
CA LEU A 101 -6.88 -2.10 15.28
C LEU A 101 -8.08 -1.75 14.39
N LYS A 102 -8.22 -0.47 14.01
CA LYS A 102 -9.27 -0.04 13.09
C LYS A 102 -9.23 -0.81 11.78
N THR A 103 -8.06 -0.87 11.15
CA THR A 103 -7.87 -1.59 9.89
C THR A 103 -8.29 -3.06 10.00
N TYR A 104 -7.97 -3.73 11.11
CA TYR A 104 -8.34 -5.12 11.38
C TYR A 104 -9.86 -5.34 11.48
N TYR A 105 -10.57 -4.41 12.13
CA TYR A 105 -12.03 -4.48 12.27
C TYR A 105 -12.75 -3.98 11.02
N ASP A 106 -12.19 -2.98 10.35
CA ASP A 106 -12.67 -2.55 9.04
C ASP A 106 -12.62 -3.74 8.09
N ASP A 107 -11.51 -4.46 7.94
CA ASP A 107 -11.47 -5.65 7.07
C ASP A 107 -12.62 -6.66 7.37
N ARG A 108 -12.97 -6.80 8.65
CA ARG A 108 -14.06 -7.68 9.14
C ARG A 108 -15.46 -7.07 9.15
N ARG A 109 -15.63 -5.82 8.71
CA ARG A 109 -16.91 -5.07 8.76
C ARG A 109 -17.47 -4.93 10.18
N SER A 110 -16.61 -4.74 11.16
CA SER A 110 -16.98 -4.70 12.58
C SER A 110 -16.35 -3.53 13.35
N TRP A 111 -15.99 -2.46 12.64
CA TRP A 111 -15.43 -1.25 13.26
C TRP A 111 -16.54 -0.31 13.74
#